data_AF-N9Y1D8-F1
#
_entry.id   AF-N9Y1D8-F1
#
_cell.length_a   1.000
_cell.length_b   1.000
_cell.length_c   1.000
_cell.angle_alpha   90.00
_cell.angle_beta   90.00
_cell.angle_gamma   90.00
#
_symmetry.space_group_name_H-M   'P 1'
#
loop_
_entity.id
_entity.type
_entity.pdbx_description
1 polymer ?
#
loop_
_entity_poly.entity_id
_entity_poly.type
_entity_poly.pdbx_seq_one_letter_code
_entity_poly.pdbx_strand_id
1 'polypeptide(L)'
;MKINSIESGIYNIKDYLNGYSNLYFEENQNKLVIFKKDDSAKSPLKDEIYFFERKLFLKYYRRENGNLKTYSSLIMDNIDDFRIIKKDNLLYLFIKSGGIERYVCV
;
A
#
# COMPACT_ATOMS: atom_id res chain seq x y z
N MET A 1 8.44 -7.47 -20.02
CA MET A 1 7.13 -7.61 -19.33
C MET A 1 7.42 -8.31 -18.00
N LYS A 2 7.50 -7.56 -16.89
CA LYS A 2 7.81 -8.18 -15.59
C LYS A 2 6.54 -8.88 -15.08
N ILE A 3 6.61 -10.20 -14.98
CA ILE A 3 5.64 -10.98 -14.22
C ILE A 3 5.85 -10.56 -12.77
N ASN A 4 5.01 -9.67 -12.24
CA ASN A 4 4.99 -9.40 -10.81
C ASN A 4 4.41 -10.65 -10.15
N SER A 5 5.26 -11.60 -9.73
CA SER A 5 4.80 -12.71 -8.91
C SER A 5 4.14 -12.16 -7.65
N ILE A 6 3.13 -12.85 -7.12
CA ILE A 6 2.46 -12.47 -5.87
C ILE A 6 3.49 -12.25 -4.75
N GLU A 7 4.53 -13.09 -4.70
CA GLU A 7 5.64 -12.94 -3.76
C GLU A 7 6.36 -11.60 -3.93
N SER A 8 6.73 -11.22 -5.17
CA SER A 8 7.38 -9.93 -5.44
C SER A 8 6.49 -8.76 -5.03
N GLY A 9 5.18 -8.87 -5.25
CA GLY A 9 4.22 -7.86 -4.83
C GLY A 9 4.11 -7.73 -3.31
N ILE A 10 4.11 -8.86 -2.59
CA ILE A 10 4.14 -8.90 -1.12
C ILE A 10 5.42 -8.23 -0.59
N TYR A 11 6.59 -8.56 -1.16
CA TYR A 11 7.85 -7.92 -0.80
C TYR A 11 7.81 -6.40 -1.02
N ASN A 12 7.31 -5.94 -2.17
CA ASN A 12 7.17 -4.51 -2.46
C ASN A 12 6.28 -3.78 -1.45
N ILE A 13 5.14 -4.37 -1.05
CA ILE A 13 4.26 -3.79 -0.03
C ILE A 13 4.99 -3.73 1.32
N LYS A 14 5.63 -4.82 1.73
CA LYS A 14 6.35 -4.89 3.00
C LYS A 14 7.47 -3.84 3.08
N ASP A 15 8.30 -3.76 2.05
CA ASP A 15 9.41 -2.79 1.99
C ASP A 15 8.88 -1.35 1.98
N TYR A 16 7.78 -1.11 1.26
CA TYR A 16 7.13 0.21 1.25
C TYR A 16 6.66 0.64 2.64
N LEU A 17 5.96 -0.24 3.35
CA LEU A 17 5.41 0.03 4.67
C LEU A 17 6.50 0.17 5.74
N ASN A 18 7.56 -0.65 5.66
CA ASN A 18 8.71 -0.56 6.58
C ASN A 18 9.60 0.68 6.33
N GLY A 19 9.56 1.25 5.12
CA GLY A 19 10.39 2.39 4.75
C GLY A 19 10.07 3.70 5.49
N TYR A 20 9.03 3.71 6.32
CA TYR A 20 8.59 4.92 7.02
C TYR A 20 8.40 4.63 8.52
N SER A 21 9.21 5.26 9.35
CA SER A 21 9.23 5.07 10.80
C SER A 21 8.05 5.72 11.55
N ASN A 22 7.31 6.62 10.90
CA ASN A 22 6.20 7.37 11.48
C ASN A 22 4.98 7.35 10.54
N LEU A 23 4.39 6.17 10.35
CA LEU A 23 3.17 6.02 9.58
C LEU A 23 1.94 6.06 10.47
N TYR A 24 0.94 6.82 10.05
CA TYR A 24 -0.42 6.68 10.52
C TYR A 24 -1.26 6.04 9.40
N PHE A 25 -2.21 5.17 9.78
CA PHE A 25 -3.00 4.41 8.83
C PHE A 25 -4.49 4.68 9.05
N GLU A 26 -5.22 4.87 7.95
CA GLU A 26 -6.68 4.77 7.94
C GLU A 26 -7.10 3.57 7.08
N GLU A 27 -8.04 2.81 7.62
CA GLU A 27 -8.62 1.64 6.97
C GLU A 27 -9.94 2.00 6.29
N ASN A 28 -10.10 1.52 5.07
CA ASN A 28 -11.38 1.39 4.41
C ASN A 28 -11.46 -0.02 3.79
N GLN A 29 -12.65 -0.57 3.56
CA GLN A 29 -12.87 -1.99 3.26
C GLN A 29 -11.92 -2.57 2.20
N ASN A 30 -11.54 -1.78 1.18
CA ASN A 30 -10.66 -2.19 0.08
C ASN A 30 -9.42 -1.31 -0.09
N LYS A 31 -9.06 -0.52 0.93
CA LYS A 31 -8.01 0.49 0.82
C LYS A 31 -7.31 0.77 2.14
N LEU A 32 -5.98 0.79 2.09
CA LEU A 32 -5.12 1.31 3.15
C LEU A 32 -4.68 2.73 2.77
N VAL A 33 -4.97 3.71 3.61
CA VAL A 33 -4.41 5.07 3.48
C VAL A 33 -3.23 5.20 4.43
N ILE A 34 -2.10 5.68 3.91
CA ILE A 34 -0.82 5.76 4.60
C ILE A 34 -0.43 7.22 4.71
N PHE A 35 -0.38 7.77 5.91
CA PHE A 35 0.02 9.15 6.14
C PHE A 35 1.50 9.21 6.50
N LYS A 36 2.26 9.95 5.70
CA LYS A 36 3.69 10.17 5.86
C LYS A 36 3.94 11.58 6.35
N LYS A 37 4.80 11.70 7.37
CA LYS A 37 5.33 12.99 7.77
C LYS A 37 6.22 13.53 6.64
N ASP A 38 5.91 14.75 6.18
CA ASP A 38 6.73 15.50 5.23
C ASP A 38 7.29 16.71 5.99
N ASP A 39 8.55 16.63 6.43
CA ASP A 39 9.19 17.70 7.21
C ASP A 39 9.30 19.02 6.42
N SER A 40 9.11 18.99 5.10
CA SER A 40 9.09 20.18 4.24
C SER A 40 7.71 20.84 4.10
N ALA A 41 6.65 20.23 4.65
CA ALA A 41 5.28 20.68 4.45
C ALA A 41 4.47 20.79 5.75
N LYS A 42 3.53 21.75 5.77
CA LYS A 42 2.56 21.91 6.88
C LYS A 42 1.56 20.77 7.01
N SER A 43 1.41 19.93 5.97
CA SER A 43 0.46 18.83 5.93
C SER A 43 1.15 17.54 5.52
N PRO A 44 0.84 16.40 6.16
CA PRO A 44 1.38 15.10 5.79
C PRO A 44 0.96 14.72 4.37
N LEU A 45 1.83 14.01 3.65
CA LEU A 45 1.47 13.36 2.40
C LEU A 45 0.69 12.10 2.71
N LYS A 46 -0.32 11.79 1.90
CA LYS A 46 -1.06 10.52 1.99
C LYS A 46 -0.76 9.66 0.79
N ASP A 47 -0.52 8.38 0.98
CA ASP A 47 -0.49 7.38 -0.08
C ASP A 47 -1.61 6.36 0.14
N GLU A 48 -1.90 5.57 -0.87
CA GLU A 48 -3.02 4.65 -0.89
C GLU A 48 -2.58 3.32 -1.51
N ILE A 49 -2.73 2.22 -0.76
CA ILE A 49 -2.75 0.86 -1.34
C ILE A 49 -4.21 0.49 -1.50
N TYR A 50 -4.67 0.31 -2.74
CA TYR A 50 -6.08 0.07 -3.01
C TYR A 50 -6.31 -1.12 -3.94
N PHE A 51 -7.39 -1.84 -3.67
CA PHE A 51 -7.87 -2.97 -4.45
C PHE A 51 -8.96 -2.52 -5.43
N PHE A 52 -8.76 -2.80 -6.71
CA PHE A 52 -9.69 -2.47 -7.78
C PHE A 52 -9.56 -3.45 -8.94
N GLU A 53 -10.67 -3.95 -9.48
CA GLU A 53 -10.69 -4.87 -10.63
C GLU A 53 -9.69 -6.04 -10.53
N ARG A 54 -9.67 -6.71 -9.37
CA ARG A 54 -8.75 -7.84 -9.09
C ARG A 54 -7.27 -7.46 -9.12
N LYS A 55 -6.93 -6.19 -8.89
CA LYS A 55 -5.56 -5.66 -8.88
C LYS A 55 -5.31 -4.85 -7.63
N LEU A 56 -4.05 -4.86 -7.18
CA LEU A 56 -3.56 -3.99 -6.12
C LEU A 56 -2.65 -2.92 -6.70
N PHE A 57 -2.95 -1.68 -6.35
CA PHE A 57 -2.22 -0.51 -6.80
C PHE A 57 -1.66 0.27 -5.62
N LEU A 58 -0.49 0.87 -5.82
CA LEU A 58 0.05 1.90 -4.93
C LEU A 58 -0.12 3.24 -5.63
N LYS A 59 -0.96 4.11 -5.08
CA LYS A 59 -1.02 5.52 -5.43
C LYS A 59 -0.24 6.32 -4.40
N TYR A 60 0.74 7.09 -4.84
CA TYR A 60 1.61 7.85 -3.94
C TYR A 60 1.83 9.26 -4.44
N TYR A 61 2.15 10.14 -3.49
CA TYR A 61 2.31 11.56 -3.76
C TYR A 61 3.75 11.99 -3.47
N ARG A 62 4.26 12.89 -4.32
CA ARG A 62 5.59 13.49 -4.17
C ARG A 62 5.55 14.98 -4.54
N ARG A 63 6.42 15.77 -3.92
CA ARG A 63 6.65 17.16 -4.32
C ARG A 63 7.79 17.22 -5.32
N GLU A 64 7.54 17.86 -6.45
CA GLU A 64 8.55 18.13 -7.48
C GLU A 64 8.50 19.61 -7.83
N ASN A 65 9.62 20.31 -7.65
CA ASN A 65 9.74 21.76 -7.89
C ASN A 65 8.61 22.56 -7.19
N GLY A 66 8.33 22.22 -5.93
CA GLY A 66 7.27 22.86 -5.12
C GLY A 66 5.84 22.40 -5.40
N ASN A 67 5.59 21.67 -6.49
CA ASN A 67 4.26 21.22 -6.88
C ASN A 67 3.99 19.80 -6.38
N LEU A 68 2.77 19.57 -5.88
CA LEU A 68 2.31 18.23 -5.50
C LEU A 68 1.93 17.44 -6.75
N LYS A 69 2.59 16.30 -6.97
CA LYS A 69 2.28 15.36 -8.05
C LYS A 69 1.77 14.03 -7.50
N THR A 70 0.88 13.42 -8.28
CA THR A 70 0.29 12.12 -7.99
C THR A 70 0.87 11.07 -8.94
N TYR A 71 1.28 9.95 -8.39
CA TYR A 71 1.79 8.79 -9.11
C TYR A 71 0.96 7.56 -8.75
N SER A 72 0.88 6.60 -9.66
CA SER A 72 0.26 5.29 -9.40
C SER A 72 1.06 4.19 -10.05
N SER A 73 1.14 3.03 -9.40
CA SER A 73 1.86 1.86 -9.89
C SER A 73 1.08 0.58 -9.56
N LEU A 74 0.95 -0.30 -10.54
CA LEU A 74 0.41 -1.64 -10.33
C LEU A 74 1.41 -2.47 -9.53
N ILE A 75 0.98 -2.98 -8.39
CA ILE A 75 1.78 -3.85 -7.53
C ILE A 75 1.55 -5.31 -7.92
N MET A 76 0.28 -5.72 -7.98
CA MET A 76 -0.13 -7.11 -8.20
C MET A 76 -1.39 -7.20 -9.06
N ASP A 77 -1.47 -8.28 -9.83
CA ASP A 77 -2.64 -8.66 -10.64
C ASP A 77 -3.19 -10.01 -10.16
N ASN A 78 -4.38 -10.39 -10.64
CA ASN A 78 -5.07 -11.64 -10.29
C ASN A 78 -5.32 -11.82 -8.80
N ILE A 79 -5.68 -10.74 -8.11
CA ILE A 79 -6.06 -10.74 -6.69
C ILE A 79 -7.56 -11.02 -6.58
N ASP A 80 -7.91 -12.04 -5.82
CA ASP A 80 -9.30 -12.42 -5.58
C ASP A 80 -9.92 -11.60 -4.45
N ASP A 81 -9.14 -11.31 -3.41
CA ASP A 81 -9.58 -10.58 -2.22
C ASP A 81 -8.42 -9.83 -1.57
N PHE A 82 -8.73 -8.70 -0.94
CA PHE A 82 -7.79 -7.87 -0.19
C PHE A 82 -8.46 -7.34 1.07
N ARG A 83 -7.89 -7.66 2.23
CA ARG A 83 -8.45 -7.29 3.52
C ARG A 83 -7.37 -6.74 4.44
N ILE A 84 -7.73 -5.73 5.22
CA ILE A 84 -6.85 -5.10 6.18
C ILE A 84 -7.39 -5.40 7.58
N ILE A 85 -6.49 -5.70 8.52
CA ILE A 85 -6.84 -5.84 9.94
C ILE A 85 -5.78 -5.11 10.74
N LYS A 86 -6.19 -4.20 11.61
CA LYS A 86 -5.33 -3.64 12.65
C LYS A 86 -5.54 -4.41 13.96
N LYS A 87 -4.46 -4.92 14.55
CA LYS A 87 -4.49 -5.58 15.86
C LYS A 87 -3.31 -5.11 16.69
N ASP A 88 -3.60 -4.57 17.87
CA ASP A 88 -2.62 -3.92 18.73
C ASP A 88 -1.86 -2.80 17.97
N ASN A 89 -0.53 -2.88 17.94
CA ASN A 89 0.34 -1.97 17.19
C ASN A 89 0.73 -2.50 15.81
N LEU A 90 0.07 -3.57 15.33
CA LEU A 90 0.41 -4.25 14.08
C LEU A 90 -0.70 -4.08 13.03
N LEU A 91 -0.27 -4.00 11.77
CA LEU A 91 -1.14 -3.94 10.60
C LEU A 91 -0.94 -5.19 9.76
N TYR A 92 -2.03 -5.91 9.52
CA TYR A 92 -2.07 -7.13 8.71
C TYR A 92 -2.81 -6.85 7.39
N LEU A 93 -2.14 -7.08 6.27
CA LEU A 93 -2.73 -7.01 4.93
C LEU A 93 -2.85 -8.43 4.39
N PHE A 94 -4.07 -8.94 4.32
CA PHE A 94 -4.40 -10.23 3.74
C PHE A 94 -4.68 -10.09 2.25
N ILE A 95 -4.06 -10.94 1.45
CA ILE A 95 -4.13 -10.94 0.00
C ILE A 95 -4.44 -12.36 -0.44
N LYS A 96 -5.58 -12.55 -1.12
CA LYS A 96 -5.98 -13.84 -1.68
C LYS A 96 -5.80 -13.85 -3.18
N SER A 97 -5.23 -14.92 -3.72
CA SER A 97 -5.09 -15.12 -5.17
C SER A 97 -5.00 -16.61 -5.50
N GLY A 98 -5.80 -17.05 -6.48
CA GLY A 98 -5.91 -18.46 -6.85
C GLY A 98 -6.42 -19.33 -5.71
N GLY A 99 -7.26 -18.77 -4.83
CA GLY A 99 -7.76 -19.47 -3.64
C GLY A 99 -6.78 -19.54 -2.45
N ILE A 100 -5.52 -19.13 -2.61
CA ILE A 100 -4.50 -19.13 -1.55
C ILE A 100 -4.44 -17.75 -0.91
N GLU A 101 -4.60 -17.68 0.42
CA GLU A 101 -4.42 -16.45 1.21
C GLU A 101 -2.96 -16.34 1.70
N ARG A 102 -2.39 -15.15 1.58
CA ARG A 102 -1.08 -14.76 2.13
C ARG A 102 -1.26 -13.45 2.89
N TYR A 103 -0.33 -13.12 3.79
CA TYR A 103 -0.42 -11.87 4.53
C TYR A 103 0.92 -11.13 4.62
N VAL A 104 0.82 -9.80 4.72
CA VAL A 104 1.91 -8.90 5.12
C VAL A 104 1.61 -8.43 6.54
N CYS A 105 2.61 -8.45 7.42
CA CYS A 105 2.53 -7.90 8.76
C CYS A 105 3.60 -6.81 8.90
N VAL A 106 3.19 -5.64 9.38
CA VAL A 106 4.07 -4.50 9.72
C VAL A 106 3.69 -3.89 11.05
#